data_AF-A0A0C9MS20-F1
#
_entry.id   AF-A0A0C9MS20-F1
#
_cell.length_a   1.000
_cell.length_b   1.000
_cell.length_c   1.000
_cell.angle_alpha   90.00
_cell.angle_beta   90.00
_cell.angle_gamma   90.00
#
_symmetry.space_group_name_H-M   'P 1'
#
loop_
_entity.id
_entity.type
_entity.pdbx_description
1 polymer ?
#
loop_
_entity_poly.entity_id
_entity_poly.type
_entity_poly.pdbx_seq_one_letter_code
_entity_poly.pdbx_strand_id
1 'polypeptide(L)'
;MLAASSVSAVPCADGNWIFHSGETALFHFGVRSSEKGLEASWERPQHFESDEESVTKVRGPIVRRVARSARPVGGDLELTFDDPEPNSEPDVFRVHCEKDGTLTASYAAFRTDPLHLVRAPATKPILGPWDAARAYPTVTSRPTNAEMTAIFEADQKDRMTPSIDWAVVGAADRKRKARTQELLDSGALHSGDDFYHAAFLFQHGDGPNDYLKAHLLATIAAARGKPQAVWIAAATLDRYLQSIGKPQVLGTQFMVPNAGKTTQDPYDRTLISDALRQALHVPPLAEQEKQRQGYDDEAAAEAKVANDNHDAASKPASTE
;
A
#
# COMPACT_ATOMS: atom_id res chain seq x y z
N MET A 1 -43.65 16.24 -33.77
CA MET A 1 -42.18 16.20 -33.85
C MET A 1 -41.65 16.20 -32.43
N LEU A 2 -41.20 15.03 -31.96
CA LEU A 2 -40.53 14.93 -30.66
C LEU A 2 -39.15 15.58 -30.82
N ALA A 3 -38.89 16.62 -30.04
CA ALA A 3 -37.57 17.22 -29.93
C ALA A 3 -36.62 16.15 -29.36
N ALA A 4 -35.62 15.77 -30.16
CA ALA A 4 -34.53 14.93 -29.68
C ALA A 4 -33.85 15.68 -28.52
N SER A 5 -33.97 15.13 -27.31
CA SER A 5 -33.21 15.58 -26.16
C SER A 5 -31.73 15.48 -26.53
N SER A 6 -31.06 16.62 -26.60
CA SER A 6 -29.63 16.72 -26.78
C SER A 6 -28.97 15.95 -25.65
N VAL A 7 -28.36 14.81 -26.00
CA VAL A 7 -27.47 14.07 -25.11
C VAL A 7 -26.37 15.04 -24.71
N SER A 8 -26.41 15.51 -23.47
CA SER A 8 -25.38 16.41 -22.94
C SER A 8 -24.08 15.62 -22.93
N ALA A 9 -23.27 15.87 -23.96
CA ALA A 9 -21.92 15.36 -24.11
C ALA A 9 -21.16 15.58 -22.80
N VAL A 10 -20.24 14.68 -22.46
CA VAL A 10 -19.33 14.84 -21.31
C VAL A 10 -18.29 15.89 -21.71
N PRO A 11 -18.51 17.21 -21.52
CA PRO A 11 -17.72 18.25 -22.19
C PRO A 11 -16.32 18.36 -21.57
N CYS A 12 -16.20 17.94 -20.31
CA CYS A 12 -14.95 17.87 -19.59
C CYS A 12 -13.93 16.95 -20.26
N ALA A 13 -14.38 15.89 -20.95
CA ALA A 13 -13.49 14.96 -21.64
C ALA A 13 -12.96 15.53 -22.97
N ASP A 14 -13.55 16.60 -23.51
CA ASP A 14 -13.12 17.19 -24.77
C ASP A 14 -11.68 17.73 -24.67
N GLY A 15 -10.84 17.33 -25.62
CA GLY A 15 -9.45 17.71 -25.71
C GLY A 15 -8.50 16.54 -25.85
N ASN A 16 -7.25 16.79 -25.49
CA ASN A 16 -6.14 15.85 -25.57
C ASN A 16 -5.67 15.52 -24.15
N TRP A 17 -5.40 14.26 -23.89
CA TRP A 17 -5.14 13.72 -22.56
C TRP A 17 -3.99 12.74 -22.62
N ILE A 18 -3.07 12.80 -21.65
CA ILE A 18 -1.86 12.00 -21.65
C ILE A 18 -1.80 11.19 -20.37
N PHE A 19 -1.56 9.89 -20.51
CA PHE A 19 -1.11 9.05 -19.42
C PHE A 19 0.41 9.14 -19.30
N HIS A 20 0.89 9.57 -18.14
CA HIS A 20 2.31 9.59 -17.81
C HIS A 20 2.64 8.52 -16.77
N SER A 21 3.78 7.85 -16.96
CA SER A 21 4.44 7.08 -15.92
C SER A 21 5.72 7.81 -15.50
N GLY A 22 5.69 8.45 -14.33
CA GLY A 22 6.70 9.44 -13.95
C GLY A 22 6.74 10.57 -14.97
N GLU A 23 7.91 10.86 -15.53
CA GLU A 23 8.08 11.88 -16.58
C GLU A 23 7.79 11.34 -18.00
N THR A 24 7.61 10.03 -18.17
CA THR A 24 7.47 9.42 -19.50
C THR A 24 6.00 9.37 -19.94
N ALA A 25 5.67 9.99 -21.07
CA ALA A 25 4.36 9.86 -21.70
C ALA A 25 4.23 8.53 -22.43
N LEU A 26 3.20 7.75 -22.09
CA LEU A 26 2.94 6.43 -22.67
C LEU A 26 1.77 6.43 -23.65
N PHE A 27 0.63 6.95 -23.20
CA PHE A 27 -0.60 6.95 -23.99
C PHE A 27 -1.13 8.36 -24.16
N HIS A 28 -1.68 8.64 -25.33
CA HIS A 28 -2.38 9.88 -25.59
C HIS A 28 -3.79 9.59 -26.11
N PHE A 29 -4.80 10.13 -25.44
CA PHE A 29 -6.20 10.06 -25.81
C PHE A 29 -6.67 11.41 -26.34
N GLY A 30 -7.17 11.45 -27.57
CA GLY A 30 -7.83 12.63 -28.12
C GLY A 30 -9.33 12.38 -28.21
N VAL A 31 -10.13 13.22 -27.57
CA VAL A 31 -11.61 13.16 -27.58
C VAL A 31 -12.13 14.49 -28.13
N ARG A 32 -13.07 14.43 -29.08
CA ARG A 32 -13.68 15.62 -29.67
C ARG A 32 -15.18 15.43 -29.83
N SER A 33 -15.91 16.43 -29.39
CA SER A 33 -17.35 16.56 -29.62
C SER A 33 -17.57 17.30 -30.93
N SER A 34 -18.43 16.77 -31.78
CA SER A 34 -18.86 17.42 -33.02
C SER A 34 -20.38 17.33 -33.19
N GLU A 35 -20.94 18.07 -34.15
CA GLU A 35 -22.36 17.95 -34.53
C GLU A 35 -22.75 16.53 -34.97
N LYS A 36 -21.78 15.72 -35.41
CA LYS A 36 -21.98 14.34 -35.88
C LYS A 36 -21.85 13.29 -34.76
N GLY A 37 -21.49 13.72 -33.55
CA GLY A 37 -21.25 12.84 -32.41
C GLY A 37 -19.85 12.98 -31.82
N LEU A 38 -19.52 12.07 -30.91
CA LEU A 38 -18.23 12.00 -30.23
C LEU A 38 -17.25 11.18 -31.05
N GLU A 39 -16.08 11.75 -31.29
CA GLU A 39 -14.94 11.07 -31.92
C GLU A 39 -13.83 10.91 -30.88
N ALA A 40 -13.17 9.76 -30.88
CA ALA A 40 -12.04 9.51 -30.00
C ALA A 40 -10.89 8.80 -30.73
N SER A 41 -9.68 9.00 -30.22
CA SER A 41 -8.46 8.40 -30.74
C SER A 41 -7.50 8.07 -29.62
N TRP A 42 -6.70 7.04 -29.81
CA TRP A 42 -5.68 6.58 -28.88
C TRP A 42 -4.35 6.41 -29.62
N GLU A 43 -3.36 7.22 -29.25
CA GLU A 43 -1.97 7.08 -29.67
C GLU A 43 -1.19 6.32 -28.60
N ARG A 44 -0.51 5.24 -29.00
CA ARG A 44 0.16 4.29 -28.09
C ARG A 44 1.38 3.64 -28.74
N PRO A 45 2.27 2.97 -27.96
CA PRO A 45 3.28 2.08 -28.52
C PRO A 45 2.66 0.97 -29.36
N GLN A 46 3.33 0.58 -30.45
CA GLN A 46 2.90 -0.56 -31.27
C GLN A 46 2.79 -1.83 -30.43
N HIS A 47 3.79 -2.08 -29.57
CA HIS A 47 3.83 -3.24 -28.68
C HIS A 47 4.09 -2.81 -27.24
N PHE A 48 3.31 -3.36 -26.32
CA PHE A 48 3.49 -3.29 -24.89
C PHE A 48 2.73 -4.45 -24.24
N GLU A 49 3.07 -4.77 -23.00
CA GLU A 49 2.26 -5.60 -22.12
C GLU A 49 1.81 -4.75 -20.93
N SER A 50 0.68 -5.10 -20.33
CA SER A 50 0.12 -4.37 -19.19
C SER A 50 -0.37 -5.38 -18.15
N ASP A 51 0.11 -5.27 -16.91
CA ASP A 51 -0.18 -6.21 -15.82
C ASP A 51 -0.86 -5.52 -14.62
N GLU A 52 -1.77 -4.60 -14.91
CA GLU A 52 -2.51 -3.74 -13.97
C GLU A 52 -1.64 -2.67 -13.28
N GLU A 53 -0.46 -3.04 -12.79
CA GLU A 53 0.43 -2.14 -12.06
C GLU A 53 1.48 -1.46 -12.95
N SER A 54 1.79 -2.05 -14.10
CA SER A 54 2.79 -1.49 -15.00
C SER A 54 2.52 -1.77 -16.48
N VAL A 55 3.08 -0.91 -17.31
CA VAL A 55 3.24 -1.13 -18.75
C VAL A 55 4.68 -1.57 -18.99
N THR A 56 4.88 -2.72 -19.60
CA THR A 56 6.22 -3.32 -19.84
C THR A 56 6.42 -3.64 -21.31
N LYS A 57 7.66 -3.99 -21.67
CA LYS A 57 8.05 -4.41 -23.03
C LYS A 57 7.65 -3.42 -24.12
N VAL A 58 7.66 -2.13 -23.76
CA VAL A 58 7.25 -1.02 -24.61
C VAL A 58 8.22 -0.84 -25.77
N ARG A 59 7.76 -1.04 -27.00
CA ARG A 59 8.60 -0.96 -28.21
C ARG A 59 7.83 -0.62 -29.48
N GLY A 60 8.58 -0.23 -30.50
CA GLY A 60 8.06 0.08 -31.83
C GLY A 60 7.60 1.54 -31.98
N PRO A 61 7.09 1.92 -33.16
CA PRO A 61 6.57 3.26 -33.43
C PRO A 61 5.28 3.54 -32.65
N ILE A 62 4.93 4.83 -32.59
CA ILE A 62 3.61 5.27 -32.13
C ILE A 62 2.57 4.85 -33.18
N VAL A 63 1.53 4.14 -32.74
CA VAL A 63 0.37 3.79 -33.56
C VAL A 63 -0.83 4.61 -33.10
N ARG A 64 -1.64 5.06 -34.06
CA ARG A 64 -2.90 5.79 -33.80
C ARG A 64 -4.09 4.86 -34.09
N ARG A 65 -4.97 4.70 -33.10
CA ARG A 65 -6.25 3.99 -33.21
C ARG A 65 -7.40 4.99 -33.13
N VAL A 66 -8.41 4.83 -33.97
CA VAL A 66 -9.65 5.60 -33.90
C VAL A 66 -10.67 4.72 -33.20
N ALA A 67 -11.45 5.30 -32.28
CA ALA A 67 -12.48 4.56 -31.58
C ALA A 67 -13.56 4.13 -32.56
N ARG A 68 -13.97 2.85 -32.47
CA ARG A 68 -15.15 2.35 -33.20
C ARG A 68 -16.45 2.94 -32.64
N SER A 69 -16.43 3.31 -31.36
CA SER A 69 -17.55 3.87 -30.61
C SER A 69 -17.02 4.75 -29.48
N ALA A 70 -17.64 5.91 -29.30
CA ALA A 70 -17.47 6.79 -28.15
C ALA A 70 -18.85 7.24 -27.68
N ARG A 71 -19.26 6.87 -26.46
CA ARG A 71 -20.63 7.12 -25.98
C ARG A 71 -20.70 7.39 -24.48
N PRO A 72 -21.60 8.28 -24.01
CA PRO A 72 -21.83 8.45 -22.58
C PRO A 72 -22.47 7.20 -21.96
N VAL A 73 -22.00 6.77 -20.79
CA VAL A 73 -22.53 5.64 -20.02
C VAL A 73 -22.45 5.96 -18.54
N GLY A 74 -23.60 6.10 -17.86
CA GLY A 74 -23.62 6.23 -16.40
C GLY A 74 -22.91 7.47 -15.83
N GLY A 75 -22.77 8.54 -16.61
CA GLY A 75 -22.01 9.74 -16.23
C GLY A 75 -20.56 9.75 -16.75
N ASP A 76 -20.07 8.60 -17.22
CA ASP A 76 -18.75 8.44 -17.80
C ASP A 76 -18.81 8.48 -19.34
N LEU A 77 -17.64 8.53 -19.97
CA LEU A 77 -17.47 8.33 -21.40
C LEU A 77 -16.84 6.94 -21.65
N GLU A 78 -17.56 6.07 -22.35
CA GLU A 78 -17.03 4.78 -22.80
C GLU A 78 -16.40 4.94 -24.20
N LEU A 79 -15.14 4.55 -24.32
CA LEU A 79 -14.37 4.54 -25.56
C LEU A 79 -14.05 3.09 -25.93
N THR A 80 -14.37 2.68 -27.16
CA THR A 80 -14.06 1.34 -27.65
C THR A 80 -13.15 1.42 -28.87
N PHE A 81 -12.03 0.71 -28.85
CA PHE A 81 -11.08 0.61 -29.95
C PHE A 81 -10.97 -0.85 -30.41
N ASP A 82 -10.97 -1.07 -31.72
CA ASP A 82 -10.74 -2.43 -32.25
C ASP A 82 -9.27 -2.80 -32.08
N ASP A 83 -9.05 -4.01 -31.56
CA ASP A 83 -7.74 -4.63 -31.55
C ASP A 83 -7.47 -5.25 -32.94
N PRO A 84 -6.31 -4.97 -33.58
CA PRO A 84 -5.97 -5.50 -34.89
C PRO A 84 -5.75 -7.02 -34.94
N GLU A 85 -5.60 -7.70 -33.80
CA GLU A 85 -5.35 -9.13 -33.76
C GLU A 85 -6.62 -9.94 -34.11
N PRO A 86 -6.51 -11.05 -34.86
CA PRO A 86 -7.69 -11.86 -35.15
C PRO A 86 -8.29 -12.47 -33.87
N ASN A 87 -9.59 -12.26 -33.66
CA ASN A 87 -10.37 -12.74 -32.51
C ASN A 87 -10.03 -12.12 -31.14
N SER A 88 -9.31 -11.00 -31.10
CA SER A 88 -9.13 -10.24 -29.86
C SER A 88 -10.38 -9.46 -29.48
N GLU A 89 -10.61 -9.31 -28.17
CA GLU A 89 -11.66 -8.42 -27.67
C GLU A 89 -11.26 -6.96 -27.91
N PRO A 90 -12.22 -6.06 -28.20
CA PRO A 90 -11.95 -4.64 -28.31
C PRO A 90 -11.42 -4.06 -26.99
N ASP A 91 -10.48 -3.13 -27.10
CA ASP A 91 -10.02 -2.32 -25.99
C ASP A 91 -11.14 -1.36 -25.57
N VAL A 92 -11.67 -1.52 -24.36
CA VAL A 92 -12.72 -0.65 -23.81
C VAL A 92 -12.17 0.16 -22.63
N PHE A 93 -12.26 1.48 -22.71
CA PHE A 93 -11.93 2.39 -21.63
C PHE A 93 -13.19 3.11 -21.13
N ARG A 94 -13.37 3.17 -19.81
CA ARG A 94 -14.31 4.08 -19.15
C ARG A 94 -13.55 5.28 -18.63
N VAL A 95 -13.92 6.45 -19.14
CA VAL A 95 -13.27 7.71 -18.82
C VAL A 95 -14.19 8.52 -17.91
N HIS A 96 -13.71 8.82 -16.71
CA HIS A 96 -14.41 9.62 -15.72
C HIS A 96 -13.77 11.00 -15.60
N CYS A 97 -14.61 12.02 -15.39
CA CYS A 97 -14.16 13.39 -15.17
C CYS A 97 -13.99 13.67 -13.68
N GLU A 98 -12.76 13.95 -13.27
CA GLU A 98 -12.45 14.30 -11.89
C GLU A 98 -12.81 15.77 -11.59
N LYS A 99 -13.09 16.05 -10.32
CA LYS A 99 -13.47 17.41 -9.85
C LYS A 99 -12.36 18.44 -10.04
N ASP A 100 -11.11 18.00 -10.11
CA ASP A 100 -9.93 18.86 -10.32
C ASP A 100 -9.67 19.16 -11.81
N GLY A 101 -10.51 18.64 -12.71
CA GLY A 101 -10.38 18.85 -14.15
C GLY A 101 -9.40 17.90 -14.85
N THR A 102 -8.89 16.87 -14.15
CA THR A 102 -8.21 15.72 -14.75
C THR A 102 -9.21 14.65 -15.21
N LEU A 103 -8.73 13.64 -15.94
CA LEU A 103 -9.53 12.45 -16.25
C LEU A 103 -8.90 11.20 -15.65
N THR A 104 -9.74 10.25 -15.28
CA THR A 104 -9.33 8.88 -14.98
C THR A 104 -9.84 7.96 -16.08
N ALA A 105 -9.02 7.01 -16.52
CA ALA A 105 -9.40 6.02 -17.53
C ALA A 105 -9.22 4.60 -17.01
N SER A 106 -10.33 3.90 -16.78
CA SER A 106 -10.35 2.50 -16.36
C SER A 106 -10.45 1.61 -17.58
N TYR A 107 -9.54 0.65 -17.73
CA TYR A 107 -9.63 -0.36 -18.77
C TYR A 107 -10.64 -1.43 -18.37
N ALA A 108 -11.72 -1.62 -19.12
CA ALA A 108 -12.89 -2.39 -18.68
C ALA A 108 -12.60 -3.89 -18.50
N ALA A 109 -11.56 -4.42 -19.14
CA ALA A 109 -11.17 -5.82 -18.97
C ALA A 109 -10.57 -6.10 -17.58
N PHE A 110 -10.03 -5.08 -16.91
CA PHE A 110 -9.45 -5.21 -15.57
C PHE A 110 -10.22 -4.35 -14.56
N ARG A 111 -10.38 -4.84 -13.32
CA ARG A 111 -10.96 -4.04 -12.23
C ARG A 111 -9.83 -3.41 -11.42
N THR A 112 -9.16 -2.43 -12.03
CA THR A 112 -7.91 -1.85 -11.53
C THR A 112 -8.05 -0.38 -11.16
N ASP A 113 -7.04 0.13 -10.48
CA ASP A 113 -6.83 1.58 -10.33
C ASP A 113 -6.82 2.23 -11.73
N PRO A 114 -7.55 3.34 -11.94
CA PRO A 114 -7.62 3.98 -13.25
C PRO A 114 -6.30 4.66 -13.63
N LEU A 115 -6.05 4.78 -14.93
CA LEU A 115 -4.98 5.61 -15.45
C LEU A 115 -5.34 7.09 -15.21
N HIS A 116 -4.49 7.80 -14.48
CA HIS A 116 -4.64 9.26 -14.32
C HIS A 116 -4.14 9.97 -15.58
N LEU A 117 -5.03 10.66 -16.26
CA LEU A 117 -4.75 11.40 -17.48
C LEU A 117 -4.70 12.90 -17.20
N VAL A 118 -3.61 13.53 -17.60
CA VAL A 118 -3.43 14.97 -17.54
C VAL A 118 -3.74 15.60 -18.89
N ARG A 119 -4.26 16.82 -18.89
CA ARG A 119 -4.54 17.54 -20.13
C ARG A 119 -3.24 17.81 -20.89
N ALA A 120 -3.20 17.46 -22.17
CA ALA A 120 -2.06 17.73 -23.02
C ALA A 120 -1.92 19.25 -23.28
N PRO A 121 -0.68 19.76 -23.39
CA PRO A 121 -0.46 21.12 -23.86
C PRO A 121 -0.98 21.30 -25.30
N ALA A 122 -1.09 22.55 -25.77
CA ALA A 122 -1.58 22.86 -27.11
C ALA A 122 -0.66 22.30 -28.23
N THR A 123 0.60 22.02 -27.92
CA THR A 123 1.54 21.33 -28.80
C THR A 123 1.32 19.82 -28.75
N LYS A 124 1.44 19.13 -29.90
CA LYS A 124 1.26 17.68 -29.95
C LYS A 124 2.23 17.01 -28.96
N PRO A 125 1.73 16.16 -28.04
CA PRO A 125 2.61 15.50 -27.08
C PRO A 125 3.57 14.54 -27.77
N ILE A 126 4.81 14.53 -27.29
CA ILE A 126 5.83 13.57 -27.69
C ILE A 126 5.68 12.37 -26.76
N LEU A 127 5.28 11.21 -27.30
CA LEU A 127 5.28 9.97 -26.53
C LEU A 127 6.69 9.37 -26.53
N GLY A 128 7.08 8.81 -25.39
CA GLY A 128 8.43 8.28 -25.17
C GLY A 128 9.49 9.37 -24.99
N PRO A 129 10.78 9.07 -25.25
CA PRO A 129 11.29 7.76 -25.69
C PRO A 129 11.01 6.65 -24.68
N TRP A 130 10.91 5.41 -25.17
CA TRP A 130 10.67 4.24 -24.34
C TRP A 130 11.89 3.31 -24.30
N ASP A 131 12.06 2.62 -23.19
CA ASP A 131 13.05 1.58 -22.96
C ASP A 131 12.32 0.24 -22.82
N ALA A 132 12.63 -0.70 -23.71
CA ALA A 132 12.00 -2.01 -23.74
C ALA A 132 12.30 -2.87 -22.49
N ALA A 133 13.38 -2.56 -21.76
CA ALA A 133 13.75 -3.25 -20.52
C ALA A 133 13.11 -2.62 -19.27
N ARG A 134 12.48 -1.45 -19.40
CA ARG A 134 11.89 -0.71 -18.29
C ARG A 134 10.42 -1.09 -18.08
N ALA A 135 10.03 -1.23 -16.82
CA ALA A 135 8.64 -1.23 -16.39
C ALA A 135 8.19 0.21 -16.10
N TYR A 136 7.01 0.57 -16.60
CA TYR A 136 6.41 1.88 -16.41
C TYR A 136 5.17 1.76 -15.54
N PRO A 137 5.22 2.13 -14.25
CA PRO A 137 4.06 2.06 -13.36
C PRO A 137 2.82 2.78 -13.91
N THR A 138 1.65 2.15 -13.82
CA THR A 138 0.34 2.69 -14.23
C THR A 138 -0.26 3.62 -13.18
N VAL A 139 0.09 3.39 -11.90
CA VAL A 139 -0.34 4.20 -10.76
C VAL A 139 0.80 5.11 -10.33
N THR A 140 0.64 6.42 -10.52
CA THR A 140 1.66 7.42 -10.14
C THR A 140 1.53 7.90 -8.70
N SER A 141 0.35 7.77 -8.08
CA SER A 141 0.11 8.09 -6.67
C SER A 141 -1.08 7.33 -6.13
N ARG A 142 -0.92 6.70 -4.96
CA ARG A 142 -2.00 6.18 -4.13
C ARG A 142 -2.08 7.11 -2.93
N PRO A 143 -3.02 8.07 -2.87
CA PRO A 143 -3.07 9.04 -1.78
C PRO A 143 -3.33 8.33 -0.46
N THR A 144 -2.56 8.71 0.57
CA THR A 144 -2.73 8.18 1.92
C THR A 144 -4.01 8.71 2.55
N ASN A 145 -4.78 7.82 3.16
CA ASN A 145 -5.99 8.11 3.89
C ASN A 145 -5.66 8.82 5.21
N ALA A 146 -6.07 10.08 5.32
CA ALA A 146 -5.79 10.92 6.49
C ALA A 146 -6.38 10.35 7.80
N GLU A 147 -7.52 9.67 7.73
CA GLU A 147 -8.13 9.04 8.90
C GLU A 147 -7.31 7.84 9.38
N MET A 148 -6.83 7.00 8.45
CA MET A 148 -5.97 5.86 8.80
C MET A 148 -4.64 6.33 9.43
N THR A 149 -4.05 7.39 8.89
CA THR A 149 -2.87 8.02 9.50
C THR A 149 -3.15 8.51 10.92
N ALA A 150 -4.25 9.23 11.14
CA ALA A 150 -4.61 9.71 12.47
C ALA A 150 -4.87 8.57 13.48
N ILE A 151 -5.49 7.47 13.04
CA ILE A 151 -5.69 6.27 13.85
C ILE A 151 -4.34 5.68 14.29
N PHE A 152 -3.40 5.54 13.35
CA PHE A 152 -2.08 5.01 13.62
C PHE A 152 -1.28 5.90 14.57
N GLU A 153 -1.25 7.22 14.32
CA GLU A 153 -0.56 8.17 15.20
C GLU A 153 -1.10 8.11 16.63
N ALA A 154 -2.41 7.98 16.80
CA ALA A 154 -3.04 7.83 18.11
C ALA A 154 -2.67 6.49 18.78
N ASP A 155 -2.63 5.37 18.04
CA ASP A 155 -2.18 4.07 18.56
C ASP A 155 -0.72 4.10 19.03
N GLN A 156 0.17 4.71 18.25
CA GLN A 156 1.58 4.84 18.61
C GLN A 156 1.78 5.78 19.81
N LYS A 157 1.06 6.90 19.85
CA LYS A 157 1.13 7.88 20.95
C LYS A 157 0.78 7.26 22.30
N ASP A 158 -0.21 6.38 22.35
CA ASP A 158 -0.62 5.70 23.59
C ASP A 158 0.49 4.82 24.18
N ARG A 159 1.51 4.45 23.38
CA ARG A 159 2.65 3.59 23.75
C ARG A 159 3.94 4.36 23.99
N MET A 160 3.91 5.70 23.92
CA MET A 160 5.08 6.57 24.18
C MET A 160 5.19 7.03 25.65
N THR A 161 4.35 6.50 26.54
CA THR A 161 4.38 6.80 27.98
C THR A 161 5.25 5.78 28.75
N PRO A 162 6.03 6.22 29.76
CA PRO A 162 6.82 5.30 30.61
C PRO A 162 5.99 4.26 31.38
N SER A 163 4.72 4.57 31.67
CA SER A 163 3.79 3.65 32.32
C SER A 163 2.49 3.59 31.52
N ILE A 164 2.23 2.43 30.93
CA ILE A 164 1.10 2.19 30.03
C ILE A 164 -0.06 1.60 30.82
N ASP A 165 -1.21 2.26 30.78
CA ASP A 165 -2.48 1.69 31.26
C ASP A 165 -3.08 0.79 30.17
N TRP A 166 -2.78 -0.52 30.25
CA TRP A 166 -3.25 -1.51 29.28
C TRP A 166 -4.78 -1.66 29.21
N ALA A 167 -5.53 -1.27 30.25
CA ALA A 167 -6.98 -1.31 30.21
C ALA A 167 -7.53 -0.18 29.30
N VAL A 168 -6.91 1.01 29.39
CA VAL A 168 -7.22 2.14 28.52
C VAL A 168 -6.75 1.88 27.09
N VAL A 169 -5.50 1.46 26.92
CA VAL A 169 -4.92 1.18 25.59
C VAL A 169 -5.66 0.05 24.88
N GLY A 170 -5.91 -1.08 25.56
CA GLY A 170 -6.64 -2.20 24.94
C GLY A 170 -8.07 -1.84 24.55
N ALA A 171 -8.76 -0.96 25.30
CA ALA A 171 -10.08 -0.45 24.90
C ALA A 171 -10.00 0.46 23.68
N ALA A 172 -8.97 1.30 23.57
CA ALA A 172 -8.73 2.15 22.40
C ALA A 172 -8.36 1.33 21.16
N ASP A 173 -7.49 0.32 21.31
CA ASP A 173 -7.06 -0.57 20.24
C ASP A 173 -8.24 -1.31 19.61
N ARG A 174 -9.19 -1.82 20.42
CA ARG A 174 -10.41 -2.45 19.89
C ARG A 174 -11.25 -1.49 19.05
N LYS A 175 -11.41 -0.23 19.48
CA LYS A 175 -12.16 0.79 18.72
C LYS A 175 -11.47 1.14 17.41
N ARG A 176 -10.16 1.39 17.47
CA ARG A 176 -9.35 1.68 16.29
C ARG A 176 -9.41 0.51 15.30
N LYS A 177 -9.23 -0.73 15.78
CA LYS A 177 -9.27 -1.94 14.94
C LYS A 177 -10.61 -2.09 14.22
N ALA A 178 -11.72 -1.84 14.92
CA ALA A 178 -13.05 -1.82 14.30
C ALA A 178 -13.15 -0.77 13.20
N ARG A 179 -12.68 0.47 13.46
CA ARG A 179 -12.73 1.54 12.46
C ARG A 179 -11.82 1.27 11.26
N THR A 180 -10.62 0.76 11.48
CA THR A 180 -9.72 0.34 10.39
C THR A 180 -10.32 -0.81 9.58
N GLN A 181 -11.07 -1.72 10.20
CA GLN A 181 -11.80 -2.76 9.46
C GLN A 181 -12.85 -2.15 8.53
N GLU A 182 -13.60 -1.14 8.97
CA GLU A 182 -14.57 -0.43 8.10
C GLU A 182 -13.88 0.28 6.92
N LEU A 183 -12.71 0.87 7.13
CA LEU A 183 -11.91 1.48 6.06
C LEU A 183 -11.42 0.45 5.05
N LEU A 184 -11.01 -0.74 5.52
CA LEU A 184 -10.62 -1.86 4.66
C LEU A 184 -11.82 -2.39 3.85
N ASP A 185 -12.95 -2.64 4.51
CA ASP A 185 -14.14 -3.24 3.89
C ASP A 185 -14.80 -2.30 2.85
N SER A 186 -14.72 -0.99 3.08
CA SER A 186 -15.17 0.02 2.11
C SER A 186 -14.18 0.28 0.97
N GLY A 187 -12.98 -0.32 1.03
CA GLY A 187 -11.92 -0.11 0.04
C GLY A 187 -11.30 1.28 0.09
N ALA A 188 -11.35 1.98 1.23
CA ALA A 188 -10.86 3.35 1.39
C ALA A 188 -9.33 3.46 1.64
N LEU A 189 -8.63 2.33 1.77
CA LEU A 189 -7.20 2.25 1.98
C LEU A 189 -6.49 1.87 0.68
N HIS A 190 -5.54 2.70 0.25
CA HIS A 190 -4.87 2.52 -1.04
C HIS A 190 -3.35 2.67 -0.94
N SER A 191 -2.81 3.58 -0.14
CA SER A 191 -1.36 3.82 -0.18
C SER A 191 -0.56 2.73 0.52
N GLY A 192 0.75 2.64 0.25
CA GLY A 192 1.64 1.82 1.07
C GLY A 192 1.61 2.22 2.55
N ASP A 193 1.42 3.51 2.86
CA ASP A 193 1.24 3.99 4.23
C ASP A 193 -0.06 3.51 4.85
N ASP A 194 -1.18 3.49 4.12
CA ASP A 194 -2.47 3.03 4.64
C ASP A 194 -2.39 1.60 5.16
N PHE A 195 -1.84 0.70 4.34
CA PHE A 195 -1.69 -0.70 4.71
C PHE A 195 -0.61 -0.90 5.78
N TYR A 196 0.44 -0.09 5.79
CA TYR A 196 1.45 -0.11 6.85
C TYR A 196 0.87 0.29 8.20
N HIS A 197 0.11 1.38 8.24
CA HIS A 197 -0.61 1.86 9.42
C HIS A 197 -1.62 0.81 9.92
N ALA A 198 -2.40 0.21 9.02
CA ALA A 198 -3.33 -0.85 9.38
C ALA A 198 -2.61 -2.10 9.91
N ALA A 199 -1.48 -2.50 9.32
CA ALA A 199 -0.69 -3.63 9.79
C ALA A 199 -0.20 -3.43 11.23
N PHE A 200 0.25 -2.21 11.58
CA PHE A 200 0.66 -1.87 12.94
C PHE A 200 -0.47 -2.02 13.95
N LEU A 201 -1.70 -1.67 13.56
CA LEU A 201 -2.84 -1.79 14.43
C LEU A 201 -3.25 -3.25 14.66
N PHE A 202 -3.28 -4.06 13.59
CA PHE A 202 -3.63 -5.48 13.69
C PHE A 202 -2.54 -6.32 14.38
N GLN A 203 -1.26 -5.93 14.34
CA GLN A 203 -0.23 -6.65 15.09
C GLN A 203 -0.40 -6.52 16.62
N HIS A 204 -1.18 -5.53 17.08
CA HIS A 204 -1.56 -5.35 18.49
C HIS A 204 -2.83 -6.13 18.86
N GLY A 205 -3.35 -6.95 17.93
CA GLY A 205 -4.52 -7.79 18.18
C GLY A 205 -4.25 -8.96 19.13
N ASP A 206 -5.33 -9.67 19.44
CA ASP A 206 -5.37 -10.63 20.56
C ASP A 206 -5.28 -12.09 20.10
N GLY A 207 -5.02 -12.34 18.81
CA GLY A 207 -5.04 -13.70 18.29
C GLY A 207 -4.49 -13.90 16.87
N PRO A 208 -4.38 -15.17 16.44
CA PRO A 208 -3.71 -15.55 15.19
C PRO A 208 -4.28 -14.86 13.95
N ASN A 209 -5.60 -14.67 13.88
CA ASN A 209 -6.23 -14.03 12.73
C ASN A 209 -5.85 -12.54 12.60
N ASP A 210 -5.62 -11.85 13.73
CA ASP A 210 -5.17 -10.46 13.70
C ASP A 210 -3.72 -10.39 13.19
N TYR A 211 -2.83 -11.27 13.66
CA TYR A 211 -1.44 -11.33 13.20
C TYR A 211 -1.32 -11.73 11.72
N LEU A 212 -2.11 -12.71 11.27
CA LEU A 212 -2.14 -13.10 9.87
C LEU A 212 -2.64 -11.95 8.97
N LYS A 213 -3.68 -11.23 9.41
CA LYS A 213 -4.15 -10.05 8.70
C LYS A 213 -3.08 -8.95 8.68
N ALA A 214 -2.42 -8.69 9.80
CA ALA A 214 -1.32 -7.75 9.88
C ALA A 214 -0.19 -8.09 8.91
N HIS A 215 0.14 -9.38 8.76
CA HIS A 215 1.11 -9.86 7.78
C HIS A 215 0.67 -9.55 6.34
N LEU A 216 -0.56 -9.88 5.96
CA LEU A 216 -1.09 -9.58 4.63
C LEU A 216 -1.07 -8.08 4.32
N LEU A 217 -1.48 -7.25 5.29
CA LEU A 217 -1.46 -5.79 5.15
C LEU A 217 -0.02 -5.27 4.97
N ALA A 218 0.94 -5.78 5.75
CA ALA A 218 2.35 -5.40 5.62
C ALA A 218 2.94 -5.83 4.27
N THR A 219 2.59 -7.02 3.76
CA THR A 219 2.99 -7.47 2.43
C THR A 219 2.44 -6.56 1.34
N ILE A 220 1.17 -6.17 1.43
CA ILE A 220 0.57 -5.20 0.51
C ILE A 220 1.33 -3.87 0.59
N ALA A 221 1.55 -3.33 1.79
CA ALA A 221 2.29 -2.08 1.98
C ALA A 221 3.68 -2.11 1.31
N ALA A 222 4.43 -3.20 1.49
CA ALA A 222 5.73 -3.40 0.84
C ALA A 222 5.61 -3.41 -0.68
N ALA A 223 4.65 -4.15 -1.24
CA ALA A 223 4.37 -4.17 -2.67
C ALA A 223 3.96 -2.79 -3.21
N ARG A 224 3.28 -1.98 -2.40
CA ARG A 224 2.91 -0.58 -2.71
C ARG A 224 4.04 0.42 -2.45
N GLY A 225 5.28 -0.05 -2.31
CA GLY A 225 6.47 0.80 -2.25
C GLY A 225 6.75 1.41 -0.87
N LYS A 226 6.32 0.77 0.23
CA LYS A 226 6.69 1.14 1.61
C LYS A 226 7.82 0.23 2.12
N PRO A 227 9.10 0.60 2.03
CA PRO A 227 10.20 -0.29 2.43
C PRO A 227 10.22 -0.62 3.93
N GLN A 228 9.69 0.28 4.77
CA GLN A 228 9.56 0.05 6.21
C GLN A 228 8.59 -1.09 6.53
N ALA A 229 7.68 -1.43 5.59
CA ALA A 229 6.71 -2.50 5.78
C ALA A 229 7.34 -3.91 5.78
N VAL A 230 8.54 -4.05 5.21
CA VAL A 230 9.23 -5.35 5.10
C VAL A 230 9.50 -5.96 6.49
N TRP A 231 9.97 -5.14 7.45
CA TRP A 231 10.24 -5.62 8.81
C TRP A 231 8.95 -6.00 9.56
N ILE A 232 7.89 -5.19 9.46
CA ILE A 232 6.62 -5.52 10.14
C ILE A 232 5.94 -6.74 9.52
N ALA A 233 6.12 -7.00 8.22
CA ALA A 233 5.69 -8.25 7.58
C ALA A 233 6.42 -9.46 8.19
N ALA A 234 7.72 -9.34 8.44
CA ALA A 234 8.50 -10.36 9.14
C ALA A 234 8.04 -10.55 10.59
N ALA A 235 7.83 -9.47 11.33
CA ALA A 235 7.43 -9.51 12.73
C ALA A 235 6.05 -10.14 12.95
N THR A 236 5.08 -9.80 12.08
CA THR A 236 3.73 -10.33 12.13
C THR A 236 3.65 -11.80 11.73
N LEU A 237 4.51 -12.27 10.82
CA LEU A 237 4.63 -13.70 10.51
C LEU A 237 5.12 -14.50 11.71
N ASP A 238 6.18 -14.05 12.39
CA ASP A 238 6.67 -14.74 13.59
C ASP A 238 5.62 -14.75 14.70
N ARG A 239 4.89 -13.64 14.92
CA ARG A 239 3.75 -13.59 15.87
C ARG A 239 2.68 -14.60 15.51
N TYR A 240 2.30 -14.67 14.23
CA TYR A 240 1.35 -15.65 13.75
C TYR A 240 1.83 -17.07 14.04
N LEU A 241 3.06 -17.42 13.68
CA LEU A 241 3.65 -18.74 13.92
C LEU A 241 3.62 -19.12 15.40
N GLN A 242 4.09 -18.23 16.28
CA GLN A 242 4.06 -18.48 17.72
C GLN A 242 2.64 -18.65 18.26
N SER A 243 1.69 -17.82 17.80
CA SER A 243 0.29 -17.89 18.25
C SER A 243 -0.41 -19.20 17.89
N ILE A 244 0.09 -19.91 16.87
CA ILE A 244 -0.41 -21.24 16.46
C ILE A 244 0.51 -22.39 16.93
N GLY A 245 1.44 -22.12 17.84
CA GLY A 245 2.33 -23.13 18.43
C GLY A 245 3.46 -23.60 17.50
N LYS A 246 3.84 -22.81 16.50
CA LYS A 246 4.99 -23.07 15.63
C LYS A 246 6.20 -22.24 16.07
N PRO A 247 7.44 -22.72 15.84
CA PRO A 247 8.62 -21.89 16.03
C PRO A 247 8.56 -20.67 15.11
N GLN A 248 9.06 -19.54 15.61
CA GLN A 248 9.36 -18.40 14.76
C GLN A 248 10.55 -18.71 13.85
N VAL A 249 10.72 -17.95 12.77
CA VAL A 249 11.74 -18.24 11.73
C VAL A 249 12.63 -17.04 11.42
N LEU A 250 12.18 -15.82 11.75
CA LEU A 250 12.96 -14.60 11.54
C LEU A 250 13.61 -14.12 12.83
N GLY A 251 13.05 -14.45 13.99
CA GLY A 251 13.60 -14.10 15.31
C GLY A 251 13.19 -12.71 15.78
N THR A 252 12.05 -12.22 15.32
CA THR A 252 11.57 -10.88 15.68
C THR A 252 10.88 -10.83 17.04
N GLN A 253 10.44 -11.96 17.59
CA GLN A 253 9.71 -12.02 18.86
C GLN A 253 10.64 -12.36 20.01
N PHE A 254 10.71 -11.46 20.99
CA PHE A 254 11.40 -11.67 22.25
C PHE A 254 10.36 -11.87 23.36
N MET A 255 10.58 -12.89 24.18
CA MET A 255 9.83 -13.12 25.41
C MET A 255 10.72 -12.70 26.58
N VAL A 256 10.38 -11.57 27.19
CA VAL A 256 11.03 -11.04 28.40
C VAL A 256 10.13 -11.40 29.59
N PRO A 257 10.40 -12.49 30.31
CA PRO A 257 9.58 -12.88 31.46
C PRO A 257 9.86 -11.97 32.67
N ASN A 258 8.88 -11.81 33.56
CA ASN A 258 9.07 -11.09 34.84
C ASN A 258 10.17 -11.72 35.70
N ALA A 259 10.43 -13.02 35.53
CA ALA A 259 11.52 -13.75 36.18
C ALA A 259 12.12 -14.76 35.20
N GLY A 260 13.45 -14.74 35.07
CA GLY A 260 14.19 -15.61 34.15
C GLY A 260 14.93 -14.82 33.07
N LYS A 261 15.53 -15.54 32.13
CA LYS A 261 16.25 -14.94 30.99
C LYS A 261 15.29 -14.68 29.82
N THR A 262 15.55 -13.60 29.11
CA THR A 262 14.91 -13.29 27.83
C THR A 262 15.22 -14.40 26.83
N THR A 263 14.18 -14.86 26.13
CA THR A 263 14.30 -15.88 25.09
C THR A 263 13.61 -15.46 23.80
N GLN A 264 14.06 -16.01 22.70
CA GLN A 264 13.35 -15.97 21.42
C GLN A 264 12.77 -17.36 21.07
N ASP A 265 12.95 -18.38 21.91
CA ASP A 265 12.44 -19.71 21.60
C ASP A 265 10.92 -19.84 21.80
N PRO A 266 10.22 -20.69 21.01
CA PRO A 266 10.77 -21.58 19.99
C PRO A 266 11.17 -20.83 18.69
N TYR A 267 12.40 -21.06 18.21
CA TYR A 267 12.97 -20.40 17.03
C TYR A 267 13.77 -21.39 16.17
N ASP A 268 13.28 -21.66 14.96
CA ASP A 268 14.05 -22.35 13.92
C ASP A 268 15.05 -21.40 13.26
N ARG A 269 16.29 -21.45 13.75
CA ARG A 269 17.38 -20.59 13.27
C ARG A 269 17.96 -21.07 11.93
N THR A 270 17.59 -22.26 11.47
CA THR A 270 18.20 -22.94 10.31
C THR A 270 17.41 -22.79 9.02
N LEU A 271 16.12 -22.45 9.10
CA LEU A 271 15.26 -22.31 7.92
C LEU A 271 15.76 -21.24 6.93
N ILE A 272 16.26 -20.11 7.45
CA ILE A 272 16.76 -19.00 6.62
C ILE A 272 18.18 -18.59 7.02
N SER A 273 18.94 -18.14 6.03
CA SER A 273 20.28 -17.56 6.22
C SER A 273 20.21 -16.10 6.71
N ASP A 274 21.32 -15.59 7.22
CA ASP A 274 21.42 -14.17 7.58
C ASP A 274 21.28 -13.24 6.38
N ALA A 275 21.65 -13.68 5.17
CA ALA A 275 21.41 -12.92 3.94
C ALA A 275 19.91 -12.75 3.66
N LEU A 276 19.09 -13.79 3.90
CA LEU A 276 17.64 -13.68 3.80
C LEU A 276 17.06 -12.79 4.91
N ARG A 277 17.57 -12.87 6.15
CA ARG A 277 17.16 -11.96 7.24
C ARG A 277 17.41 -10.50 6.85
N GLN A 278 18.60 -10.19 6.36
CA GLN A 278 18.97 -8.84 5.92
C GLN A 278 18.09 -8.35 4.76
N ALA A 279 17.81 -9.20 3.76
CA ALA A 279 16.89 -8.86 2.67
C ALA A 279 15.45 -8.58 3.16
N LEU A 280 15.06 -9.19 4.29
CA LEU A 280 13.80 -8.95 4.99
C LEU A 280 13.90 -7.87 6.08
N HIS A 281 14.99 -7.09 6.09
CA HIS A 281 15.26 -6.02 7.05
C HIS A 281 15.26 -6.48 8.52
N VAL A 282 15.56 -7.76 8.76
CA VAL A 282 15.71 -8.36 10.10
C VAL A 282 17.20 -8.49 10.42
N PRO A 283 17.66 -8.17 11.64
CA PRO A 283 19.06 -8.34 12.03
C PRO A 283 19.55 -9.80 11.89
N PRO A 284 20.82 -10.05 11.54
CA PRO A 284 21.45 -11.37 11.60
C PRO A 284 21.41 -12.02 12.99
N LEU A 285 21.56 -13.34 13.08
CA LEU A 285 21.48 -14.08 14.36
C LEU A 285 22.42 -13.54 15.45
N ALA A 286 23.64 -13.18 15.10
CA ALA A 286 24.62 -12.65 16.05
C ALA A 286 24.20 -11.29 16.64
N GLU A 287 23.46 -10.47 15.89
CA GLU A 287 22.93 -9.19 16.37
C GLU A 287 21.67 -9.39 17.21
N GLN A 288 20.80 -10.33 16.83
CA GLN A 288 19.64 -10.71 17.64
C GLN A 288 20.07 -11.23 19.02
N GLU A 289 21.14 -12.03 19.10
CA GLU A 289 21.65 -12.51 20.39
C GLU A 289 22.19 -11.37 21.26
N LYS A 290 22.83 -10.36 20.67
CA LYS A 290 23.24 -9.14 21.41
C LYS A 290 22.02 -8.38 21.93
N GLN A 291 20.97 -8.26 21.12
CA GLN A 291 19.71 -7.62 21.54
C GLN A 291 19.07 -8.40 22.69
N ARG A 292 19.04 -9.74 22.60
CA ARG A 292 18.54 -10.62 23.66
C ARG A 292 19.30 -10.41 24.98
N GLN A 293 20.63 -10.33 24.91
CA GLN A 293 21.49 -10.05 26.06
C GLN A 293 21.23 -8.66 26.64
N GLY A 294 21.01 -7.66 25.78
CA GLY A 294 20.65 -6.31 26.20
C GLY A 294 19.40 -6.26 27.07
N TYR A 295 18.36 -7.04 26.75
CA TYR A 295 17.17 -7.16 27.61
C TYR A 295 17.48 -7.79 28.98
N ASP A 296 18.36 -8.79 29.03
CA ASP A 296 18.79 -9.39 30.30
C ASP A 296 19.57 -8.37 31.16
N ASP A 297 20.44 -7.58 30.54
CA ASP A 297 21.24 -6.56 31.21
C ASP A 297 20.38 -5.40 31.75
N GLU A 298 19.38 -4.96 30.97
CA GLU A 298 18.42 -3.94 31.39
C GLU A 298 17.58 -4.41 32.58
N ALA A 299 17.03 -5.63 32.53
CA ALA A 299 16.27 -6.21 33.63
C ALA A 299 17.12 -6.36 34.91
N ALA A 300 18.40 -6.73 34.79
CA ALA A 300 19.32 -6.81 35.92
C ALA A 300 19.61 -5.43 36.55
N ALA A 301 19.74 -4.38 35.71
CA ALA A 301 19.94 -3.02 36.18
C ALA A 301 18.71 -2.48 36.93
N GLU A 302 17.50 -2.72 36.41
CA GLU A 302 16.24 -2.34 37.08
C GLU A 302 16.06 -3.05 38.43
N ALA A 303 16.34 -4.35 38.49
CA ALA A 303 16.26 -5.12 39.74
C ALA A 303 17.24 -4.59 40.80
N LYS A 304 18.45 -4.19 40.38
CA LYS A 304 19.44 -3.58 41.28
C LYS A 304 18.95 -2.24 41.84
N VAL A 305 18.42 -1.37 40.98
CA VAL A 305 17.87 -0.07 41.40
C VAL A 305 16.69 -0.25 42.36
N ALA A 306 15.81 -1.22 42.11
CA ALA A 306 14.70 -1.53 43.00
C ALA A 306 15.17 -2.03 44.37
N ASN A 307 16.20 -2.89 44.40
CA ASN A 307 16.77 -3.41 45.65
C ASN A 307 17.50 -2.32 46.46
N ASP A 308 18.30 -1.48 45.79
CA ASP A 308 19.01 -0.36 46.42
C ASP A 308 18.02 0.65 47.05
N ASN A 309 16.89 0.91 46.37
CA ASN A 309 15.81 1.76 46.90
C ASN A 309 15.07 1.11 48.09
N HIS A 310 14.87 -0.22 48.07
CA HIS A 310 14.26 -0.95 49.17
C HIS A 310 15.16 -0.95 50.43
N ASP A 311 16.47 -1.16 50.25
CA ASP A 311 17.45 -1.12 51.34
C ASP A 311 17.60 0.30 51.93
N ALA A 312 17.55 1.34 51.10
CA ALA A 312 17.56 2.73 51.55
C ALA A 312 16.32 3.10 52.38
N ALA A 313 15.14 2.62 51.99
CA ALA A 313 13.89 2.84 52.73
C ALA A 313 13.79 2.03 54.03
N SER A 314 14.56 0.95 54.16
CA SER A 314 14.53 0.03 55.31
C SER A 314 15.53 0.37 56.42
N LYS A 315 16.41 1.36 56.23
CA LYS A 315 17.32 1.82 57.29
C LYS A 315 16.54 2.65 58.33
N PRO A 316 16.57 2.29 59.63
CA PRO A 316 15.93 3.10 60.66
C PRO A 316 16.62 4.47 60.74
N ALA A 317 15.81 5.53 60.83
CA ALA A 317 16.32 6.87 61.11
C ALA A 317 17.10 6.81 62.44
N SER A 318 18.41 7.05 62.38
CA SER A 318 19.25 7.19 63.55
C SER A 318 18.72 8.35 64.38
N THR A 319 18.10 8.02 65.51
CA THR A 319 17.67 8.98 66.54
C THR A 319 18.92 9.57 67.21
N GLU A 320 19.17 10.85 66.95
CA GLU A 320 19.92 11.73 67.85
C GLU A 320 18.95 12.47 68.78
#